data_AF-A0A937VU78-F1
#
_entry.id   AF-A0A937VU78-F1
#
_cell.length_a   1.000
_cell.length_b   1.000
_cell.length_c   1.000
_cell.angle_alpha   90.00
_cell.angle_beta   90.00
_cell.angle_gamma   90.00
#
_symmetry.space_group_name_H-M   'P 1'
#
loop_
_entity.id
_entity.type
_entity.pdbx_description
1 polymer ?
#
loop_
_entity_poly.entity_id
_entity_poly.type
_entity_poly.pdbx_seq_one_letter_code
_entity_poly.pdbx_strand_id
1 'polypeptide(L)' 'MKLSLPKNIGPKGRLWRFLVALVVIYFAYVEKSWVLLFVSLFIMFESIMSWCVVYHILGINHCPIKKRK' A
#
# COMPACT_ATOMS: atom_id res chain seq x y z
N MET A 1 -17.21 10.86 -0.80
CA MET A 1 -16.65 10.40 -2.10
C MET A 1 -15.98 9.04 -1.87
N LYS A 2 -16.56 7.94 -2.37
CA LYS A 2 -16.02 6.59 -2.19
C LYS A 2 -15.00 6.36 -3.31
N LEU A 3 -13.73 6.70 -3.12
CA LEU A 3 -12.67 6.43 -4.10
C LEU A 3 -12.50 4.90 -4.21
N SER A 4 -13.25 4.26 -5.12
CA SER A 4 -13.15 2.82 -5.36
C SER A 4 -12.08 2.55 -6.41
N LEU A 5 -10.81 2.58 -6.02
CA LEU A 5 -9.74 2.02 -6.84
C LEU A 5 -9.89 0.48 -6.93
N PRO A 6 -9.53 -0.13 -8.07
CA PRO A 6 -9.56 -1.57 -8.22
C PRO A 6 -8.61 -2.21 -7.21
N LYS A 7 -9.08 -3.12 -6.35
CA LYS A 7 -8.20 -3.81 -5.40
C LYS A 7 -7.28 -4.78 -6.13
N ASN A 8 -5.96 -4.60 -6.02
CA ASN A 8 -4.97 -5.56 -6.54
C ASN A 8 -4.19 -6.32 -5.46
N ILE A 9 -4.26 -5.85 -4.20
CA ILE A 9 -3.52 -6.42 -3.08
C ILE A 9 -4.45 -7.28 -2.23
N GLY A 10 -4.03 -8.51 -1.92
CA GLY A 10 -4.71 -9.37 -0.95
C GLY A 10 -4.60 -8.85 0.50
N PRO A 11 -5.48 -9.29 1.41
CA PRO A 11 -5.50 -8.80 2.80
C PRO A 11 -4.19 -9.03 3.56
N LYS A 12 -3.52 -10.17 3.30
CA LYS A 12 -2.20 -10.48 3.89
C LYS A 12 -1.11 -9.50 3.42
N GLY A 13 -1.05 -9.22 2.12
CA GLY A 13 -0.04 -8.31 1.54
C GLY A 13 -0.26 -6.85 1.93
N ARG A 14 -1.50 -6.46 2.22
CA ARG A 14 -1.86 -5.16 2.76
C ARG A 14 -1.41 -5.00 4.22
N LEU A 15 -1.64 -6.01 5.06
CA LEU A 15 -1.25 -5.95 6.47
C LEU A 15 0.27 -5.79 6.62
N TRP A 16 1.05 -6.57 5.87
CA TRP A 16 2.51 -6.46 5.88
C TRP A 16 3.00 -5.08 5.44
N ARG A 17 2.41 -4.49 4.38
CA ARG A 17 2.75 -3.14 3.93
C ARG A 17 2.44 -2.07 4.98
N PHE A 18 1.31 -2.20 5.67
CA PHE A 18 0.95 -1.28 6.75
C PHE A 18 1.95 -1.36 7.92
N LEU A 19 2.34 -2.58 8.32
CA LEU A 19 3.36 -2.77 9.37
C LEU A 19 4.71 -2.17 8.96
N VAL A 20 5.15 -2.40 7.72
CA VAL A 20 6.38 -1.81 7.18
C VAL A 20 6.30 -0.28 7.17
N ALA A 21 5.17 0.29 6.74
CA ALA A 21 4.98 1.74 6.75
C ALA A 21 5.15 2.33 8.16
N LEU A 22 4.58 1.70 9.19
CA LEU A 22 4.73 2.14 10.58
C LEU A 22 6.20 2.12 11.05
N VAL A 23 6.94 1.06 10.70
CA VAL A 23 8.37 0.95 11.03
C VAL A 23 9.15 2.06 10.34
N VAL A 24 8.91 2.31 9.05
CA VAL A 24 9.61 3.36 8.29
C VAL A 24 9.23 4.76 8.79
N ILE A 25 7.98 5.00 9.21
CA ILE A 25 7.58 6.26 9.86
C ILE A 25 8.40 6.50 11.12
N TYR A 26 8.56 5.48 11.98
CA TYR A 26 9.35 5.59 13.19
C TYR A 26 10.81 5.93 12.88
N PHE A 27 11.42 5.24 11.92
CA PHE A 27 12.77 5.55 11.46
C PHE A 27 12.89 6.95 10.84
N ALA A 28 11.90 7.38 10.05
CA ALA A 28 11.87 8.71 9.47
C ALA A 28 11.87 9.81 10.55
N TYR A 29 11.15 9.57 11.64
CA TYR A 29 11.11 10.47 12.80
C TYR A 29 12.45 10.52 13.52
N VAL A 30 13.08 9.37 13.78
CA VAL A 30 14.39 9.28 14.44
C VAL A 30 15.48 9.98 13.62
N GLU A 31 15.55 9.69 12.32
CA GLU A 31 16.56 10.25 11.41
C GLU A 31 16.22 11.67 10.93
N LYS A 32 15.05 12.23 11.30
CA LYS A 32 14.51 13.51 10.81
C LYS A 32 14.55 13.65 9.28
N SER A 33 14.42 12.54 8.57
CA SER A 33 14.52 12.49 7.11
C SER A 33 13.14 12.65 6.48
N TRP A 34 12.96 13.76 5.77
CA TRP A 34 11.72 14.06 5.05
C TRP A 34 11.47 13.09 3.89
N VAL A 35 12.54 12.54 3.30
CA VAL A 35 12.45 11.54 2.23
C VAL A 35 11.87 10.24 2.75
N LEU A 36 12.39 9.74 3.89
CA LEU A 36 11.85 8.54 4.53
C LEU A 36 10.39 8.73 4.95
N LEU A 37 10.05 9.94 5.43
CA LEU A 37 8.68 10.28 5.78
C LEU A 37 7.76 10.19 4.55
N PHE A 38 8.16 10.77 3.41
CA PHE A 38 7.39 10.70 2.17
C PHE A 38 7.22 9.26 1.67
N VAL A 39 8.30 8.47 1.66
CA VAL A 39 8.26 7.05 1.27
C VAL A 39 7.31 6.26 2.17
N SER A 40 7.36 6.50 3.48
CA SER A 40 6.50 5.80 4.44
C SER A 40 5.02 6.14 4.27
N LEU A 41 4.70 7.42 4.00
CA LEU A 41 3.34 7.87 3.69
C LEU A 41 2.83 7.25 2.40
N PHE A 42 3.68 7.12 1.38
CA PHE A 42 3.33 6.45 0.13
C PHE A 42 2.98 4.97 0.36
N ILE A 43 3.82 4.22 1.09
CA ILE A 43 3.56 2.81 1.42
C ILE A 43 2.25 2.68 2.23
N MET A 44 2.02 3.61 3.18
CA MET A 44 0.80 3.63 3.97
C MET A 44 -0.44 3.87 3.10
N PHE A 45 -0.37 4.83 2.17
CA PHE A 45 -1.44 5.10 1.21
C PHE A 45 -1.79 3.87 0.37
N GLU A 46 -0.79 3.19 -0.21
CA GLU A 46 -1.01 1.96 -0.99
C GLU A 46 -1.70 0.86 -0.15
N SER A 47 -1.34 0.75 1.13
CA SER A 47 -1.95 -0.22 2.05
C SER A 47 -3.43 0.11 2.35
N ILE A 48 -3.78 1.39 2.56
CA ILE A 48 -5.16 1.84 2.85
C ILE A 48 -6.04 1.61 1.62
N MET A 49 -5.58 2.07 0.45
CA MET A 49 -6.32 1.94 -0.81
C MET A 49 -6.40 0.49 -1.29
N SER A 50 -5.60 -0.42 -0.71
CA SER A 50 -5.53 -1.84 -1.12
C SER A 50 -5.20 -1.98 -2.63
N TRP A 51 -4.44 -1.00 -3.13
CA TRP A 51 -4.03 -0.85 -4.51
C TRP A 51 -2.59 -0.37 -4.53
N CYS A 52 -1.72 -1.14 -5.16
CA CYS A 52 -0.31 -0.78 -5.35
C CYS A 52 -0.11 -0.41 -6.82
N VAL A 53 0.48 0.77 -7.07
CA VAL A 53 0.67 1.27 -8.44
C VAL A 53 1.59 0.34 -9.22
N VAL A 54 2.61 -0.22 -8.55
CA VAL A 54 3.57 -1.16 -9.14
C VAL A 54 2.88 -2.43 -9.61
N TYR A 55 2.02 -3.01 -8.78
CA TYR A 55 1.28 -4.22 -9.15
C TYR A 55 0.28 -3.94 -10.29
N HIS A 56 -0.25 -2.72 -10.37
CA HIS A 56 -1.12 -2.32 -11.46
C HIS A 56 -0.37 -2.22 -12.79
N ILE A 57 0.82 -1.62 -12.79
CA ILE A 57 1.70 -1.54 -13.97
C ILE A 57 2.16 -2.93 -14.41
N LEU A 58 2.49 -3.81 -13.46
CA LEU A 58 2.89 -5.20 -13.73
C LEU A 58 1.72 -6.13 -14.08
N GLY A 59 0.47 -5.66 -14.02
CA GLY A 59 -0.72 -6.49 -14.28
C GLY A 59 -0.96 -7.60 -13.23
N ILE A 60 -0.33 -7.52 -12.06
CA ILE A 60 -0.43 -8.52 -10.99
C ILE A 60 -1.65 -8.24 -10.12
N ASN A 61 -2.49 -9.25 -9.90
CA ASN A 61 -3.60 -9.17 -8.96
C ASN A 61 -3.60 -10.36 -7.99
N HIS A 62 -3.30 -10.08 -6.72
CA HIS A 62 -3.36 -11.07 -5.65
C HIS A 62 -4.74 -11.17 -4.99
N CYS A 63 -5.66 -10.26 -5.33
CA CYS A 63 -7.06 -10.41 -4.96
C CYS A 63 -7.79 -11.18 -6.07
N PRO A 64 -8.45 -12.31 -5.76
CA PRO A 64 -9.38 -12.90 -6.70
C PRO A 64 -10.54 -11.92 -6.88
N ILE A 65 -10.54 -11.16 -7.98
CA ILE A 65 -11.74 -10.47 -8.43
C ILE A 65 -12.73 -11.59 -8.68
N LYS A 66 -13.73 -11.75 -7.80
CA LYS A 66 -14.86 -12.64 -8.05
C LYS A 66 -15.54 -12.10 -9.30
N LYS A 67 -15.16 -12.62 -10.48
CA LYS A 67 -15.84 -12.31 -11.73
C LYS A 67 -17.29 -12.71 -11.49
N ARG A 68 -18.17 -11.71 -11.36
CA ARG A 68 -19.60 -11.95 -11.36
C ARG A 68 -19.89 -12.54 -12.74
N LYS A 69 -20.23 -13.83 -12.79
CA LYS A 69 -20.79 -14.45 -14.00
C LYS A 69 -22.08 -13.73 -14.36
#